data_AF-N6T974-F1
#
_entry.id   AF-N6T974-F1
#
_cell.length_a   1.000
_cell.length_b   1.000
_cell.length_c   1.000
_cell.angle_alpha   90.00
_cell.angle_beta   90.00
_cell.angle_gamma   90.00
#
_symmetry.space_group_name_H-M   'P 1'
#
loop_
_entity.id
_entity.type
_entity.pdbx_description
1 polymer ?
#
loop_
_entity_poly.entity_id
_entity_poly.type
_entity_poly.pdbx_seq_one_letter_code
_entity_poly.pdbx_strand_id
1 'polypeptide(L)'
;MNSPVGRKVFRNFLKGEYSEENILFWLACEDFKKHTDKTYTEKRSGLIYMNYIHPDSSTEVSLDSRVREIVKKQLPNPHPSMYDEAQLQIYTLMQRDSYPRFLSSVAFRTLMEKANVSKPRDKILIYIAPQRTPSLHTIDLNFPQNLSGEHGQASQSTPLLTAVHPAATIA
;
A
#
# COMPACT_ATOMS: atom_id res chain seq x y z
N MET A 1 -12.39 1.64 -4.68
CA MET A 1 -11.99 1.96 -6.08
C MET A 1 -13.10 1.58 -7.05
N ASN A 2 -14.06 2.48 -7.31
CA ASN A 2 -15.35 2.07 -7.89
C ASN A 2 -15.46 2.22 -9.41
N SER A 3 -14.75 3.16 -10.04
CA SER A 3 -14.83 3.37 -11.49
C SER A 3 -13.94 2.38 -12.28
N PRO A 4 -14.51 1.53 -13.16
CA PRO A 4 -13.74 0.60 -13.99
C PRO A 4 -12.73 1.31 -14.90
N VAL A 5 -13.08 2.49 -15.40
CA VAL A 5 -12.21 3.30 -16.27
C VAL A 5 -10.99 3.78 -15.48
N GLY A 6 -11.17 4.37 -14.30
CA GLY A 6 -10.01 4.80 -13.51
C GLY A 6 -9.18 3.65 -12.97
N ARG A 7 -9.78 2.48 -12.67
CA ARG A 7 -9.00 1.27 -12.35
C ARG A 7 -8.11 0.86 -13.51
N LYS A 8 -8.61 0.92 -14.76
CA LYS A 8 -7.80 0.61 -15.95
C LYS A 8 -6.65 1.60 -16.11
N VAL A 9 -6.90 2.90 -15.96
CA VAL A 9 -5.84 3.92 -16.10
C VAL A 9 -4.84 3.81 -14.96
N PHE A 10 -5.29 3.62 -13.72
CA PHE A 10 -4.41 3.45 -12.57
C PHE A 10 -3.56 2.16 -12.69
N ARG A 11 -4.15 1.05 -13.15
CA ARG A 11 -3.38 -0.17 -13.45
C ARG A 11 -2.30 0.09 -14.49
N ASN A 12 -2.62 0.79 -15.58
CA ASN A 12 -1.62 1.12 -16.59
C ASN A 12 -0.50 2.01 -16.05
N PHE A 13 -0.84 2.95 -15.16
CA PHE A 13 0.14 3.76 -14.44
C PHE A 13 1.07 2.88 -13.58
N LEU A 14 0.50 2.00 -12.74
CA LEU A 14 1.27 1.07 -11.91
C LEU A 14 2.14 0.12 -12.73
N LYS A 15 1.66 -0.32 -13.91
CA LYS A 15 2.44 -1.14 -14.83
C LYS A 15 3.70 -0.43 -15.32
N GLY A 16 3.60 0.88 -15.60
CA GLY A 16 4.76 1.70 -15.96
C GLY A 16 5.78 1.86 -14.83
N GLU A 17 5.36 1.60 -13.59
CA GLU A 17 6.17 1.69 -12.38
C GLU A 17 6.51 0.32 -11.78
N TYR A 18 6.26 -0.76 -12.53
CA TYR A 18 6.53 -2.14 -12.10
C TYR A 18 5.89 -2.49 -10.75
N SER A 19 4.68 -1.98 -10.50
CA SER A 19 3.93 -2.17 -9.24
C SER A 19 2.46 -2.60 -9.46
N GLU A 20 2.16 -3.17 -10.64
CA GLU A 20 0.79 -3.55 -11.02
C GLU A 20 0.22 -4.73 -10.22
N GLU A 21 1.07 -5.56 -9.61
CA GLU A 21 0.69 -6.65 -8.73
C GLU A 21 -0.17 -6.18 -7.55
N ASN A 22 0.05 -4.95 -7.04
CA ASN A 22 -0.70 -4.40 -5.92
C ASN A 22 -2.20 -4.22 -6.24
N ILE A 23 -2.52 -3.65 -7.41
CA ILE A 23 -3.92 -3.46 -7.82
C ILE A 23 -4.57 -4.78 -8.24
N LEU A 24 -3.78 -5.70 -8.83
CA LEU A 24 -4.25 -7.01 -9.24
C LEU A 24 -4.61 -7.88 -8.03
N PHE A 25 -3.75 -7.90 -7.01
CA PHE A 25 -4.04 -8.54 -5.73
C PHE A 25 -5.30 -7.97 -5.09
N TRP A 26 -5.38 -6.63 -4.97
CA TRP A 26 -6.55 -5.98 -4.38
C TRP A 26 -7.86 -6.35 -5.10
N LEU A 27 -7.84 -6.40 -6.45
CA LEU A 27 -8.97 -6.82 -7.27
C LEU A 27 -9.32 -8.30 -7.09
N ALA A 28 -8.31 -9.17 -6.96
CA ALA A 28 -8.53 -10.58 -6.69
C ALA A 28 -9.23 -10.80 -5.34
N CYS A 29 -8.87 -10.03 -4.30
CA CYS A 29 -9.54 -10.05 -3.01
C CYS A 29 -10.99 -9.53 -3.09
N GLU A 30 -11.25 -8.44 -3.82
CA GLU A 30 -12.62 -7.95 -4.03
C GLU A 30 -13.51 -8.97 -4.74
N ASP A 31 -12.95 -9.68 -5.72
CA ASP A 31 -13.66 -10.74 -6.44
C ASP A 31 -13.90 -11.96 -5.55
N PHE A 32 -12.89 -12.37 -4.78
CA PHE A 32 -12.97 -13.48 -3.83
C PHE A 32 -14.09 -13.28 -2.80
N LYS A 33 -14.21 -12.08 -2.22
CA LYS A 33 -15.24 -11.74 -1.21
C LYS A 33 -16.68 -11.86 -1.70
N LYS A 34 -16.93 -11.82 -3.01
CA LYS A 34 -18.28 -11.92 -3.59
C LYS A 34 -18.81 -13.35 -3.63
N HIS A 35 -17.94 -14.33 -3.43
CA HIS A 35 -18.27 -15.74 -3.57
C HIS A 35 -18.29 -16.40 -2.18
N THR A 36 -19.35 -17.14 -1.91
CA THR A 36 -19.51 -17.96 -0.70
C THR A 36 -19.50 -19.46 -1.01
N ASP A 37 -19.42 -19.83 -2.29
CA ASP A 37 -19.31 -21.22 -2.73
C ASP A 37 -18.01 -21.83 -2.22
N LYS A 38 -18.12 -22.97 -1.53
CA LYS A 38 -16.99 -23.62 -0.86
C LYS A 38 -15.93 -24.07 -1.86
N THR A 39 -16.33 -24.69 -2.97
CA THR A 39 -15.39 -25.18 -3.99
C THR A 39 -14.65 -24.04 -4.69
N TYR A 40 -15.34 -22.94 -4.98
CA TYR A 40 -14.72 -21.72 -5.48
C TYR A 40 -13.74 -21.15 -4.46
N THR A 41 -14.15 -21.02 -3.20
CA THR A 41 -13.36 -20.43 -2.11
C THR A 41 -12.07 -21.22 -1.85
N GLU A 42 -12.15 -22.55 -1.85
CA GLU A 42 -10.99 -23.44 -1.70
C GLU A 42 -10.00 -23.29 -2.85
N LYS A 43 -10.47 -23.36 -4.10
CA LYS A 43 -9.59 -23.23 -5.28
C LYS A 43 -9.00 -21.84 -5.40
N ARG A 44 -9.82 -20.82 -5.18
CA ARG A 44 -9.45 -19.41 -5.42
C ARG A 44 -8.51 -18.88 -4.35
N SER A 45 -8.69 -19.28 -3.09
CA SER A 45 -7.78 -18.89 -2.00
C SER A 45 -6.35 -19.38 -2.27
N GLY A 46 -6.17 -20.66 -2.58
CA GLY A 46 -4.86 -21.22 -2.93
C GLY A 46 -4.18 -20.46 -4.07
N LEU A 47 -4.93 -20.14 -5.13
CA LEU A 47 -4.40 -19.40 -6.28
C LEU A 47 -4.00 -17.96 -5.95
N ILE A 48 -4.81 -17.24 -5.15
CA ILE A 48 -4.47 -15.88 -4.70
C ILE A 48 -3.18 -15.91 -3.87
N TYR A 49 -3.07 -16.87 -2.95
CA TYR A 49 -1.88 -17.01 -2.12
C TYR A 49 -0.63 -17.32 -2.96
N MET A 50 -0.70 -18.31 -3.85
CA MET A 50 0.43 -18.68 -4.73
C MET A 50 0.89 -17.52 -5.62
N ASN A 51 -0.05 -16.73 -6.16
CA ASN A 51 0.29 -15.66 -7.10
C ASN A 51 0.75 -14.37 -6.43
N TYR A 52 0.31 -14.05 -5.21
CA TYR A 52 0.57 -12.72 -4.64
C TYR A 52 1.23 -12.74 -3.25
N ILE A 53 1.20 -13.86 -2.53
CA ILE A 53 1.63 -13.91 -1.12
C ILE A 53 2.75 -14.94 -0.89
N HIS A 54 2.90 -15.92 -1.77
CA HIS A 54 3.98 -16.89 -1.66
C HIS A 54 5.35 -16.22 -1.88
N PRO A 55 6.38 -16.50 -1.06
CA PRO A 55 7.71 -15.89 -1.19
C PRO A 55 8.40 -16.15 -2.54
N ASP A 56 8.05 -17.23 -3.22
CA ASP A 56 8.60 -17.57 -4.53
C ASP A 56 7.76 -17.00 -5.70
N SER A 57 6.76 -16.16 -5.41
CA SER A 57 5.94 -15.58 -6.46
C SER A 57 6.67 -14.47 -7.20
N SER A 58 6.66 -14.51 -8.53
CA SER A 58 7.14 -13.41 -9.37
C SER A 58 6.28 -12.14 -9.28
N THR A 59 5.08 -12.23 -8.72
CA THR A 59 4.14 -11.11 -8.52
C THR A 59 3.77 -10.94 -7.05
N GLU A 60 4.71 -11.27 -6.16
CA GLU A 60 4.55 -11.12 -4.72
C GLU A 60 4.29 -9.64 -4.34
N VAL A 61 3.27 -9.41 -3.51
CA VAL A 61 2.99 -8.10 -2.93
C VAL A 61 3.77 -7.89 -1.62
N SER A 62 4.17 -6.65 -1.35
CA SER A 62 4.88 -6.30 -0.12
C SER A 62 3.95 -6.32 1.10
N LEU A 63 3.98 -7.42 1.86
CA LEU A 63 3.20 -7.62 3.09
C LEU A 63 4.10 -7.82 4.31
N ASP A 64 3.59 -7.41 5.48
CA ASP A 64 4.23 -7.72 6.76
C ASP A 64 4.27 -9.24 6.98
N SER A 65 5.37 -9.76 7.52
CA SER A 65 5.54 -11.19 7.80
C SER A 65 4.41 -11.75 8.66
N ARG A 66 3.90 -10.97 9.62
CA ARG A 66 2.76 -11.35 10.45
C ARG A 66 1.50 -11.61 9.62
N VAL A 67 1.18 -10.72 8.69
CA VAL A 67 -0.01 -10.82 7.84
C VAL A 67 0.09 -12.03 6.91
N ARG A 68 1.28 -12.24 6.34
CA ARG A 68 1.57 -13.44 5.52
C ARG A 68 1.34 -14.73 6.28
N GLU A 69 1.81 -14.81 7.52
CA GLU A 69 1.63 -15.99 8.38
C GLU A 69 0.17 -16.23 8.76
N ILE A 70 -0.61 -15.16 9.01
CA ILE A 70 -2.06 -15.27 9.28
C ILE A 70 -2.77 -15.89 8.07
N VAL A 71 -2.54 -15.36 6.87
CA VAL A 71 -3.14 -15.88 5.63
C VAL A 71 -2.76 -17.35 5.42
N LYS A 72 -1.47 -17.69 5.62
CA LYS A 72 -0.98 -19.06 5.47
C LYS A 72 -1.69 -20.05 6.40
N LYS A 73 -1.95 -19.65 7.65
CA LYS A 73 -2.68 -20.47 8.64
C LYS A 73 -4.16 -20.63 8.31
N GLN A 74 -4.75 -19.71 7.55
CA GLN A 74 -6.16 -19.75 7.14
C GLN A 74 -6.39 -20.57 5.86
N LEU A 75 -5.35 -20.87 5.07
CA LEU A 75 -5.46 -21.66 3.84
C LEU A 75 -6.18 -23.01 3.99
N PRO A 76 -6.00 -23.80 5.08
CA PRO A 76 -6.72 -25.06 5.27
C PRO A 76 -8.23 -24.90 5.47
N ASN A 77 -8.68 -23.72 5.89
CA ASN A 77 -10.09 -23.41 6.12
C ASN A 77 -10.42 -22.00 5.58
N PRO A 78 -10.47 -21.85 4.24
CA PRO A 78 -10.60 -20.54 3.62
C PRO A 78 -12.00 -19.97 3.82
N HIS A 79 -12.09 -18.67 4.04
CA HIS A 79 -13.34 -17.94 4.24
C HIS A 79 -13.28 -16.58 3.52
N PRO A 80 -14.43 -15.97 3.15
CA PRO A 80 -14.45 -14.78 2.29
C PRO A 80 -13.57 -13.61 2.77
N SER A 81 -13.45 -13.42 4.09
CA SER A 81 -12.67 -12.33 4.71
C SER A 81 -11.19 -12.66 5.00
N MET A 82 -10.67 -13.83 4.61
CA MET A 82 -9.30 -14.25 5.00
C MET A 82 -8.19 -13.33 4.47
N TYR A 83 -8.48 -12.54 3.42
CA TYR A 83 -7.52 -11.59 2.86
C TYR A 83 -7.75 -10.14 3.30
N ASP A 84 -8.72 -9.84 4.16
CA ASP A 84 -9.10 -8.44 4.48
C ASP A 84 -7.93 -7.61 5.00
N GLU A 85 -7.12 -8.20 5.89
CA GLU A 85 -5.97 -7.52 6.48
C GLU A 85 -4.85 -7.28 5.44
N ALA A 86 -4.52 -8.31 4.65
CA ALA A 86 -3.54 -8.19 3.56
C ALA A 86 -4.01 -7.17 2.51
N GLN A 87 -5.29 -7.21 2.14
CA GLN A 87 -5.89 -6.30 1.18
C GLN A 87 -5.83 -4.85 1.68
N LEU A 88 -6.09 -4.61 2.97
CA LEU A 88 -5.98 -3.28 3.58
C LEU A 88 -4.54 -2.76 3.58
N GLN A 89 -3.56 -3.62 3.84
CA GLN A 89 -2.15 -3.24 3.80
C GLN A 89 -1.74 -2.78 2.40
N ILE A 90 -2.06 -3.57 1.37
CA ILE A 90 -1.71 -3.22 -0.03
C ILE A 90 -2.48 -2.01 -0.53
N TYR A 91 -3.74 -1.87 -0.13
CA TYR A 91 -4.51 -0.66 -0.39
C TYR A 91 -3.82 0.58 0.20
N THR A 92 -3.38 0.50 1.46
CA THR A 92 -2.70 1.59 2.16
C THR A 92 -1.36 1.93 1.51
N LEU A 93 -0.61 0.90 1.06
CA LEU A 93 0.63 1.07 0.31
C LEU A 93 0.38 1.87 -0.98
N MET A 94 -0.57 1.43 -1.81
CA MET A 94 -0.94 2.16 -3.04
C MET A 94 -1.43 3.57 -2.74
N GLN A 95 -2.24 3.75 -1.68
CA GLN A 95 -2.79 5.05 -1.31
C GLN A 95 -1.71 6.05 -0.88
N ARG A 96 -0.64 5.59 -0.21
CA ARG A 96 0.41 6.46 0.33
C ARG A 96 1.53 6.74 -0.66
N ASP A 97 1.82 5.81 -1.56
CA ASP A 97 2.93 5.95 -2.52
C ASP A 97 2.44 6.23 -3.95
N SER A 98 1.90 5.20 -4.62
CA SER A 98 1.65 5.28 -6.05
C SER A 98 0.47 6.19 -6.41
N TYR A 99 -0.51 6.33 -5.52
CA TYR A 99 -1.72 7.11 -5.80
C TYR A 99 -1.48 8.64 -5.84
N PRO A 100 -0.77 9.28 -4.91
CA PRO A 100 -0.39 10.70 -5.03
C PRO A 100 0.39 10.99 -6.32
N ARG A 101 1.27 10.07 -6.71
CA ARG A 101 2.06 10.16 -7.96
C ARG A 101 1.15 9.99 -9.18
N PHE A 102 0.19 9.07 -9.14
CA PHE A 102 -0.84 8.91 -10.16
C PHE A 102 -1.66 10.19 -10.36
N LEU A 103 -2.13 10.83 -9.30
CA LEU A 103 -2.91 12.08 -9.38
C LEU A 103 -2.13 13.23 -10.02
N SER A 104 -0.79 13.21 -9.91
CA SER A 104 0.11 14.19 -10.52
C SER A 104 0.56 13.81 -11.95
N SER A 105 0.30 12.57 -12.36
CA SER A 105 0.76 12.01 -13.63
C SER A 105 0.07 12.63 -14.85
N VAL A 106 0.72 12.50 -16.01
CA VAL A 106 0.08 12.83 -17.30
C VAL A 106 -1.11 11.92 -17.57
N ALA A 107 -1.05 10.65 -17.17
CA ALA A 107 -2.12 9.69 -17.37
C ALA A 107 -3.44 10.14 -16.71
N PHE A 108 -3.38 10.67 -15.49
CA PHE A 108 -4.56 11.21 -14.80
C PHE A 108 -5.05 12.51 -15.43
N ARG A 109 -4.15 13.41 -15.84
CA ARG A 109 -4.53 14.65 -16.55
C ARG A 109 -5.26 14.35 -17.87
N THR A 110 -4.73 13.45 -18.69
CA THR A 110 -5.38 13.00 -19.94
C THR A 110 -6.72 12.32 -19.68
N LEU A 111 -6.86 11.56 -18.59
CA LEU A 111 -8.15 10.99 -18.20
C LEU A 111 -9.18 12.10 -17.87
N MET A 112 -8.77 13.13 -17.13
CA MET A 112 -9.63 14.26 -16.76
C MET A 112 -10.07 15.09 -17.98
N GLU A 113 -9.14 15.33 -18.92
CA GLU A 113 -9.43 16.01 -20.19
C GLU A 113 -10.46 15.24 -21.02
N LYS A 114 -10.27 13.92 -21.17
CA LYS A 114 -11.21 13.04 -21.88
C LYS A 114 -12.58 12.95 -21.20
N ALA A 115 -12.64 13.18 -19.90
CA ALA A 115 -13.87 13.14 -19.12
C ALA A 115 -14.62 14.48 -19.10
N ASN A 116 -14.10 15.55 -19.72
CA ASN A 116 -14.69 16.90 -19.72
C ASN A 116 -14.98 17.46 -18.30
N VAL A 117 -14.26 17.00 -17.26
CA VAL A 117 -14.51 17.41 -15.86
C VAL A 117 -13.74 18.69 -15.55
N SER A 118 -14.45 19.82 -15.47
CA SER A 118 -13.88 21.16 -15.28
C SER A 118 -13.91 21.69 -13.83
N LYS A 119 -14.50 20.97 -12.86
CA LYS A 119 -14.70 21.49 -11.49
C LYS A 119 -13.83 20.81 -10.41
N PRO A 120 -13.17 21.58 -9.51
CA PRO A 120 -12.28 21.04 -8.47
C PRO A 120 -12.92 20.23 -7.33
N ARG A 121 -14.24 20.26 -7.15
CA ARG A 121 -14.88 19.69 -5.96
C ARG A 121 -15.26 18.21 -6.08
N ASP A 122 -15.28 17.65 -7.29
CA ASP A 122 -15.49 16.21 -7.51
C ASP A 122 -14.18 15.40 -7.51
N LYS A 123 -13.04 16.07 -7.23
CA LYS A 123 -11.67 15.57 -7.44
C LYS A 123 -11.25 14.38 -6.56
N ILE A 124 -11.94 14.09 -5.46
CA ILE A 124 -11.47 13.09 -4.47
C ILE A 124 -12.53 11.99 -4.17
N LEU A 125 -13.83 12.29 -4.34
CA LEU A 125 -14.90 11.34 -3.97
C LEU A 125 -15.11 10.18 -4.96
N ILE A 126 -14.65 10.30 -6.21
CA ILE A 126 -15.03 9.33 -7.25
C ILE A 126 -14.20 8.04 -7.19
N TYR A 127 -12.97 8.09 -6.65
CA TYR A 127 -12.01 7.01 -6.90
C TYR A 127 -11.64 6.18 -5.67
N ILE A 128 -11.64 6.69 -4.44
CA ILE A 128 -11.14 5.89 -3.30
C ILE A 128 -11.80 6.11 -1.93
N ALA A 129 -13.10 6.35 -1.82
CA ALA A 129 -13.76 6.15 -0.52
C ALA A 129 -14.04 4.63 -0.33
N PRO A 130 -13.41 3.94 0.63
CA PRO A 130 -13.93 2.66 1.09
C PRO A 130 -15.24 2.96 1.83
N GLN A 131 -16.37 2.43 1.34
CA GLN A 131 -17.54 2.38 2.19
C GLN A 131 -17.29 1.34 3.27
N ARG A 132 -17.14 1.81 4.53
CA ARG A 132 -17.26 1.06 5.78
C ARG A 132 -16.44 -0.23 5.86
N THR A 133 -15.26 -0.16 6.49
CA THR A 133 -14.82 -1.24 7.37
C THR A 133 -15.45 -1.02 8.75
N PRO A 134 -16.26 -1.92 9.31
CA PRO A 134 -16.65 -1.81 10.71
C PRO A 134 -15.42 -2.04 11.59
N SER A 135 -15.01 -0.98 12.29
CA SER A 135 -14.22 -0.91 13.53
C SER A 135 -13.07 -1.93 13.77
N LEU A 136 -11.84 -1.40 13.84
CA LEU A 136 -11.11 -1.40 15.11
C LEU A 136 -10.11 -0.22 15.15
N HIS A 137 -10.40 0.74 16.02
CA HIS A 137 -9.55 1.84 16.50
C HIS A 137 -9.02 2.88 15.51
N THR A 138 -9.58 4.09 15.65
CA THR A 138 -9.12 5.39 15.15
C THR A 138 -7.60 5.54 15.20
N ILE A 139 -6.95 5.51 14.03
CA ILE A 139 -5.60 6.09 13.90
C ILE A 139 -5.81 7.56 13.58
N ASP A 140 -5.71 8.36 14.63
CA ASP A 140 -5.63 9.82 14.58
C ASP A 140 -4.28 10.19 13.94
N LEU A 141 -4.30 10.56 12.67
CA LEU A 141 -3.12 11.09 11.97
C LEU A 141 -2.97 12.56 12.34
N ASN A 142 -2.36 12.81 13.49
CA ASN A 142 -1.87 14.14 13.85
C ASN A 142 -0.83 14.62 12.82
N PHE A 143 -1.19 15.69 12.13
CA PHE A 143 -0.29 16.55 11.35
C PHE A 143 0.75 17.21 12.25
N PRO A 144 1.89 17.63 11.66
CA PRO A 144 2.42 18.95 11.99
C PRO A 144 2.43 19.87 10.77
N GLN A 145 1.91 21.08 10.99
CA GLN A 145 2.02 22.23 10.09
C GLN A 145 3.46 22.76 10.05
N ASN A 146 3.82 23.34 8.91
CA ASN A 146 5.01 24.17 8.70
C ASN A 146 5.32 25.10 9.88
N LEU A 147 6.60 25.18 10.26
CA LEU A 147 7.21 26.38 10.85
C LEU A 147 8.45 26.73 10.05
N SER A 148 8.29 27.74 9.20
CA SER A 148 9.35 28.49 8.56
C SER A 148 9.89 29.56 9.51
N GLY A 149 11.22 29.56 9.70
CA GLY A 149 12.07 30.73 9.99
C GLY A 149 12.09 31.31 11.41
N GLU A 150 13.25 31.33 12.08
CA GLU A 150 14.12 32.51 12.19
C GLU A 150 15.38 32.24 13.05
N HIS A 151 16.51 32.81 12.57
CA HIS A 151 17.71 33.32 13.25
C HIS A 151 18.14 32.79 14.63
N GLY A 152 19.40 32.31 14.69
CA GLY A 152 20.19 32.23 15.92
C GLY A 152 21.65 31.87 15.62
N GLN A 153 22.56 32.74 16.04
CA GLN A 153 23.96 32.88 15.62
C GLN A 153 24.91 31.75 16.07
N ALA A 154 26.02 31.73 15.31
CA ALA A 154 27.32 31.11 15.55
C ALA A 154 27.74 30.87 17.01
N SER A 155 28.39 29.73 17.25
CA SER A 155 29.70 29.73 17.91
C SER A 155 30.51 28.48 17.51
N GLN A 156 31.75 28.76 17.17
CA GLN A 156 32.79 27.87 16.67
C GLN A 156 33.31 26.98 17.80
N SER A 157 33.64 25.71 17.53
CA SER A 157 34.91 25.09 17.97
C SER A 157 35.05 23.65 17.48
N THR A 158 36.15 23.41 16.79
CA THR A 158 36.85 22.14 16.50
C THR A 158 38.35 22.45 16.66
N PRO A 159 39.30 21.49 16.78
CA PRO A 159 39.23 20.06 17.13
C PRO A 159 40.42 19.57 18.02
N LEU A 160 40.59 18.23 18.11
CA LEU A 160 41.79 17.41 18.39
C LEU A 160 42.20 17.11 19.85
N LEU A 161 42.20 15.80 20.20
CA LEU A 161 43.43 15.08 20.53
C LEU A 161 43.28 13.54 20.39
N THR A 162 44.36 12.95 19.90
CA THR A 162 44.66 11.56 19.56
C THR A 162 44.89 10.65 20.78
N ALA A 163 44.91 9.32 20.52
CA ALA A 163 45.71 8.25 21.17
C ALA A 163 44.99 7.33 22.17
N VAL A 164 45.32 6.05 22.38
CA VAL A 164 46.05 4.96 21.69
C VAL A 164 45.86 3.71 22.58
N HIS A 165 45.69 2.54 21.96
CA HIS A 165 45.83 1.13 22.43
C HIS A 165 44.87 0.48 23.47
N PRO A 166 44.59 -0.85 23.30
CA PRO A 166 43.87 -1.70 24.24
C PRO A 166 44.81 -2.45 25.19
N ALA A 167 44.36 -2.71 26.42
CA ALA A 167 45.00 -3.66 27.33
C ALA A 167 43.93 -4.54 28.00
N ALA A 168 43.93 -5.83 27.66
CA ALA A 168 43.30 -6.88 28.46
C ALA A 168 44.02 -8.21 28.19
N THR A 169 45.02 -8.51 29.01
CA THR A 169 45.53 -9.87 29.23
C THR A 169 44.79 -10.44 30.42
N ILE A 170 44.16 -11.60 30.24
CA ILE A 170 43.71 -12.47 31.33
C ILE A 170 44.57 -13.74 31.24
N ALA A 171 45.47 -13.89 32.21
CA ALA A 171 45.87 -15.13 32.89
C ALA A 171 46.68 -14.74 34.12
#